data_AF-A0AAD7UHG7-F1
#
_entry.id   AF-A0AAD7UHG7-F1
#
_cell.length_a   1.000
_cell.length_b   1.000
_cell.length_c   1.000
_cell.angle_alpha   90.00
_cell.angle_beta   90.00
_cell.angle_gamma   90.00
#
_symmetry.space_group_name_H-M   'P 1'
#
loop_
_entity.id
_entity.type
_entity.pdbx_description
1 polymer ?
#
loop_
_entity_poly.entity_id
_entity_poly.type
_entity_poly.pdbx_seq_one_letter_code
_entity_poly.pdbx_strand_id
1 'polypeptide(L)'
;MLVFALCVKPDLRHTRLRAQSSVLWPTWNTSVVAEAELLYMPFLEHQLGVLEALDAEAVDVPERLAYAASEKGRMGSRVFKAPGLFRRIRMTYFDGGESLQVFNSLWYPDFAKVDAPLLGIDLLCFGAQRKLLCVVDAQPPGGRDSAKSFGVPHDASRLAAIRDAAPDLAGEVSGRWYEDNRFFSPQMLYSRFEEAGIDGVRNTLFPCFKAYLDAYVEIVENAPVNDARSATNRANQAAYDAWNADRDPAHRLFKSYFGDDFADAYVHDYLFALAHEAPPSEDR
;
A
#
# COMPACT_ATOMS: atom_id res chain seq x y z
N MET A 1 18.52 -8.02 -29.19
CA MET A 1 17.41 -8.98 -29.41
C MET A 1 17.21 -9.74 -28.11
N LEU A 2 16.50 -9.15 -27.14
CA LEU A 2 16.21 -9.78 -25.86
C LEU A 2 14.84 -10.45 -25.98
N VAL A 3 14.81 -11.76 -25.91
CA VAL A 3 13.57 -12.55 -25.90
C VAL A 3 12.99 -12.44 -24.49
N PHE A 4 11.95 -11.61 -24.33
CA PHE A 4 11.11 -11.66 -23.14
C PHE A 4 10.41 -13.02 -23.13
N ALA A 5 10.74 -13.87 -22.17
CA ALA A 5 9.97 -15.07 -21.90
C ALA A 5 8.55 -14.65 -21.50
N LEU A 6 7.57 -14.98 -22.34
CA LEU A 6 6.15 -14.91 -22.03
C LEU A 6 5.86 -15.92 -20.91
N CYS A 7 6.01 -15.47 -19.67
CA CYS A 7 5.36 -16.12 -18.54
C CYS A 7 3.85 -15.88 -18.74
N VAL A 8 3.11 -16.94 -19.08
CA VAL A 8 1.65 -16.90 -19.20
C VAL A 8 1.11 -16.57 -17.81
N LYS A 9 0.73 -15.31 -17.60
CA LYS A 9 0.12 -14.87 -16.35
C LYS A 9 -1.28 -15.51 -16.24
N PRO A 10 -1.66 -16.05 -15.07
CA PRO A 10 -3.00 -16.61 -14.88
C PRO A 10 -4.07 -15.53 -15.11
N ASP A 11 -5.24 -15.95 -15.59
CA ASP A 11 -6.41 -15.08 -15.73
C ASP A 11 -6.89 -14.64 -14.33
N LEU A 12 -6.51 -13.43 -13.95
CA LEU A 12 -6.77 -12.81 -12.64
C LEU A 12 -8.27 -12.59 -12.34
N ARG A 13 -9.16 -12.86 -13.31
CA ARG A 13 -10.61 -12.71 -13.13
C ARG A 13 -11.19 -13.74 -12.16
N HIS A 14 -10.48 -14.83 -11.90
CA HIS A 14 -10.94 -15.99 -11.11
C HIS A 14 -9.94 -16.43 -10.03
N THR A 15 -9.42 -15.50 -9.23
CA THR A 15 -8.54 -15.88 -8.11
C THR A 15 -9.32 -16.59 -7.01
N ARG A 16 -8.71 -17.60 -6.37
CA ARG A 16 -9.27 -18.26 -5.17
C ARG A 16 -9.60 -17.25 -4.08
N LEU A 17 -8.76 -16.21 -3.95
CA LEU A 17 -8.92 -15.14 -2.98
C LEU A 17 -10.20 -14.31 -3.19
N ARG A 18 -10.71 -14.21 -4.44
CA ARG A 18 -12.03 -13.62 -4.70
C ARG A 18 -13.18 -14.50 -4.23
N ALA A 19 -13.05 -15.82 -4.38
CA ALA A 19 -14.13 -16.77 -4.13
C ALA A 19 -14.32 -17.13 -2.64
N GLN A 20 -13.29 -16.98 -1.80
CA GLN A 20 -13.32 -17.37 -0.39
C GLN A 20 -13.98 -16.34 0.55
N SER A 21 -14.37 -15.16 0.06
CA SER A 21 -14.85 -14.08 0.91
C SER A 21 -16.39 -14.05 0.97
N SER A 22 -16.97 -14.26 2.16
CA SER A 22 -18.40 -14.09 2.44
C SER A 22 -18.87 -12.62 2.36
N VAL A 23 -17.92 -11.68 2.45
CA VAL A 23 -18.16 -10.24 2.33
C VAL A 23 -17.62 -9.77 0.97
N LEU A 24 -18.40 -8.96 0.26
CA LEU A 24 -18.21 -8.45 -1.10
C LEU A 24 -16.88 -7.67 -1.33
N TRP A 25 -15.75 -8.33 -1.64
CA TRP A 25 -14.46 -7.62 -1.70
C TRP A 25 -13.87 -7.38 -3.08
N PRO A 26 -13.63 -6.10 -3.40
CA PRO A 26 -14.50 -5.47 -4.37
C PRO A 26 -14.51 -6.29 -5.66
N THR A 27 -15.51 -7.16 -5.80
CA THR A 27 -15.92 -7.71 -7.10
C THR A 27 -16.62 -6.62 -7.94
N TRP A 28 -16.36 -5.35 -7.61
CA TRP A 28 -16.99 -4.21 -8.21
C TRP A 28 -16.43 -4.08 -9.62
N ASN A 29 -17.35 -4.17 -10.58
CA ASN A 29 -17.09 -3.97 -11.99
C ASN A 29 -17.57 -2.59 -12.47
N THR A 30 -18.33 -1.88 -11.62
CA THR A 30 -18.84 -0.54 -11.85
C THR A 30 -18.62 0.32 -10.62
N SER A 31 -18.42 1.63 -10.79
CA SER A 31 -18.36 2.58 -9.69
C SER A 31 -19.75 2.82 -9.06
N VAL A 32 -19.79 3.45 -7.88
CA VAL A 32 -21.01 4.01 -7.27
C VAL A 32 -21.67 5.08 -8.12
N VAL A 33 -20.93 5.70 -9.05
CA VAL A 33 -21.45 6.57 -10.11
C VAL A 33 -21.27 5.86 -11.43
N ALA A 34 -22.34 5.67 -12.19
CA ALA A 34 -22.34 4.84 -13.40
C ALA A 34 -21.25 5.24 -14.41
N GLU A 35 -20.99 6.55 -14.55
CA GLU A 35 -20.06 7.08 -15.56
C GLU A 35 -18.63 7.21 -15.05
N ALA A 36 -18.40 6.96 -13.76
CA ALA A 36 -17.09 6.97 -13.16
C ALA A 36 -16.38 5.62 -13.34
N GLU A 37 -15.07 5.67 -13.56
CA GLU A 37 -14.24 4.47 -13.62
C GLU A 37 -13.71 4.09 -12.23
N LEU A 38 -13.56 2.78 -12.02
CA LEU A 38 -12.75 2.25 -10.92
C LEU A 38 -11.26 2.32 -11.31
N LEU A 39 -10.71 3.54 -11.32
CA LEU A 39 -9.40 3.88 -11.89
C LEU A 39 -8.27 2.94 -11.44
N TYR A 40 -8.25 2.58 -10.16
CA TYR A 40 -7.17 1.78 -9.58
C TYR A 40 -7.50 0.29 -9.47
N MET A 41 -8.66 -0.17 -9.96
CA MET A 41 -9.03 -1.59 -9.89
C MET A 41 -7.97 -2.50 -10.53
N PRO A 42 -7.34 -2.15 -11.68
CA PRO A 42 -6.26 -2.96 -12.22
C PRO A 42 -5.06 -3.17 -11.28
N PHE A 43 -4.78 -2.22 -10.39
CA PHE A 43 -3.72 -2.33 -9.39
C PHE A 43 -4.09 -3.33 -8.30
N LEU A 44 -5.32 -3.22 -7.79
CA LEU A 44 -5.88 -4.16 -6.81
C LEU A 44 -5.89 -5.58 -7.37
N GLU A 45 -6.37 -5.76 -8.61
CA GLU A 45 -6.44 -7.07 -9.28
C GLU A 45 -5.06 -7.67 -9.50
N HIS A 46 -4.10 -6.86 -9.92
CA HIS A 46 -2.72 -7.33 -10.05
C HIS A 46 -2.14 -7.76 -8.70
N GLN A 47 -2.35 -6.96 -7.66
CA GLN A 47 -1.88 -7.27 -6.32
C GLN A 47 -2.50 -8.57 -5.79
N LEU A 48 -3.80 -8.81 -6.03
CA LEU A 48 -4.45 -10.08 -5.73
C LEU A 48 -3.79 -11.27 -6.42
N GLY A 49 -3.38 -11.12 -7.68
CA GLY A 49 -2.63 -12.14 -8.40
C GLY A 49 -1.29 -12.48 -7.76
N VAL A 50 -0.57 -11.46 -7.27
CA VAL A 50 0.68 -11.65 -6.53
C VAL A 50 0.41 -12.38 -5.20
N LEU A 51 -0.64 -12.00 -4.47
CA LEU A 51 -1.04 -12.66 -3.23
C LEU A 51 -1.38 -14.14 -3.44
N GLU A 52 -2.07 -14.47 -4.54
CA GLU A 52 -2.39 -15.85 -4.88
C GLU A 52 -1.13 -16.66 -5.20
N ALA A 53 -0.16 -16.08 -5.92
CA ALA A 53 1.12 -16.71 -6.19
C ALA A 53 1.98 -16.92 -4.93
N LEU A 54 1.75 -16.12 -3.89
CA LEU A 54 2.39 -16.25 -2.57
C LEU A 54 1.64 -17.18 -1.61
N ASP A 55 0.61 -17.89 -2.07
CA ASP A 55 -0.28 -18.72 -1.24
C ASP A 55 -0.82 -17.95 -0.02
N ALA A 56 -1.09 -16.65 -0.19
CA ALA A 56 -1.56 -15.81 0.90
C ALA A 56 -2.95 -16.25 1.38
N GLU A 57 -3.17 -16.13 2.69
CA GLU A 57 -4.42 -16.46 3.36
C GLU A 57 -5.15 -15.19 3.75
N ALA A 58 -6.46 -15.12 3.48
CA ALA A 58 -7.30 -14.04 4.00
C ALA A 58 -7.38 -14.12 5.53
N VAL A 59 -7.38 -12.96 6.16
CA VAL A 59 -7.56 -12.80 7.60
C VAL A 59 -8.87 -12.06 7.83
N ASP A 60 -9.68 -12.56 8.78
CA ASP A 60 -10.94 -11.94 9.12
C ASP A 60 -10.75 -10.49 9.60
N VAL A 61 -11.53 -9.60 9.01
CA VAL A 61 -11.62 -8.19 9.38
C VAL A 61 -13.04 -8.00 9.94
N PRO A 62 -13.23 -7.33 11.09
CA PRO A 62 -14.56 -7.02 11.60
C PRO A 62 -15.42 -6.39 10.50
N GLU A 63 -16.67 -6.84 10.36
CA GLU A 63 -17.55 -6.44 9.25
C GLU A 63 -17.61 -4.92 9.08
N ARG A 64 -17.72 -4.19 10.20
CA ARG A 64 -17.74 -2.72 10.26
C ARG A 64 -16.51 -2.04 9.66
N LEU A 65 -15.37 -2.73 9.59
CA LEU A 65 -14.11 -2.25 9.01
C LEU A 65 -13.83 -2.88 7.64
N ALA A 66 -14.47 -4.02 7.33
CA ALA A 66 -14.30 -4.75 6.08
C ALA A 66 -15.06 -4.10 4.91
N TYR A 67 -16.15 -3.39 5.22
CA TYR A 67 -16.96 -2.63 4.26
C TYR A 67 -17.64 -1.44 4.94
N ALA A 68 -17.65 -0.29 4.26
CA ALA A 68 -18.40 0.90 4.65
C ALA A 68 -19.04 1.54 3.43
N ALA A 69 -20.23 2.13 3.59
CA ALA A 69 -20.92 2.85 2.53
C ALA A 69 -21.72 4.02 3.09
N SER A 70 -21.85 5.06 2.28
CA SER A 70 -22.73 6.21 2.51
C SER A 70 -23.22 6.76 1.17
N GLU A 71 -24.03 7.81 1.20
CA GLU A 71 -24.50 8.49 -0.02
C GLU A 71 -23.35 9.06 -0.88
N LYS A 72 -22.18 9.29 -0.27
CA LYS A 72 -21.02 9.87 -0.96
C LYS A 72 -20.13 8.82 -1.62
N GLY A 73 -20.21 7.55 -1.20
CA GLY A 73 -19.35 6.51 -1.74
C GLY A 73 -19.28 5.26 -0.87
N ARG A 74 -18.38 4.35 -1.24
CA ARG A 74 -18.15 3.09 -0.54
C ARG A 74 -16.68 2.77 -0.41
N MET A 75 -16.35 1.96 0.58
CA MET A 75 -15.00 1.50 0.85
C MET A 75 -15.01 0.01 1.20
N GLY A 76 -14.03 -0.72 0.67
CA GLY A 76 -13.85 -2.15 0.91
C GLY A 76 -12.42 -2.45 1.32
N SER A 77 -12.26 -3.32 2.32
CA SER A 77 -10.98 -3.46 3.04
C SER A 77 -10.69 -4.91 3.40
N ARG A 78 -9.49 -5.43 3.10
CA ARG A 78 -9.09 -6.81 3.48
C ARG A 78 -7.69 -6.87 4.03
N VAL A 79 -7.48 -7.89 4.84
CA VAL A 79 -6.19 -8.28 5.33
C VAL A 79 -5.87 -9.69 4.83
N PHE A 80 -4.61 -9.87 4.44
CA PHE A 80 -4.03 -11.16 4.12
C PHE A 80 -2.76 -11.37 4.95
N LYS A 81 -2.30 -12.61 5.02
CA LYS A 81 -0.98 -12.99 5.51
C LYS A 81 -0.38 -13.99 4.52
N ALA A 82 0.93 -13.99 4.34
CA ALA A 82 1.65 -15.01 3.60
C ALA A 82 2.67 -15.62 4.58
N PRO A 83 2.36 -16.79 5.19
CA PRO A 83 3.18 -17.34 6.27
C PRO A 83 4.66 -17.43 5.91
N GLY A 84 5.54 -16.94 6.80
CA GLY A 84 7.00 -16.93 6.60
C GLY A 84 7.55 -15.75 5.77
N LEU A 85 6.69 -14.98 5.09
CA LEU A 85 7.09 -13.79 4.33
C LEU A 85 6.43 -12.53 4.88
N PHE A 86 5.10 -12.51 4.97
CA PHE A 86 4.32 -11.34 5.34
C PHE A 86 3.34 -11.68 6.45
N ARG A 87 3.51 -11.05 7.63
CA ARG A 87 2.58 -11.23 8.74
C ARG A 87 1.22 -10.56 8.51
N ARG A 88 1.20 -9.51 7.69
CA ARG A 88 0.01 -8.70 7.42
C ARG A 88 0.18 -7.94 6.11
N ILE A 89 -0.82 -8.02 5.25
CA ILE A 89 -0.95 -7.22 4.04
C ILE A 89 -2.37 -6.67 4.06
N ARG A 90 -2.52 -5.35 4.17
CA ARG A 90 -3.84 -4.70 4.16
C ARG A 90 -4.07 -3.99 2.84
N MET A 91 -5.30 -4.02 2.36
CA MET A 91 -5.72 -3.41 1.10
C MET A 91 -7.03 -2.66 1.29
N THR A 92 -7.13 -1.45 0.78
CA THR A 92 -8.33 -0.61 0.82
C THR A 92 -8.62 -0.09 -0.58
N TYR A 93 -9.86 -0.25 -1.04
CA TYR A 93 -10.36 0.47 -2.20
C TYR A 93 -11.49 1.41 -1.77
N PHE A 94 -11.36 2.68 -2.10
CA PHE A 94 -12.39 3.71 -1.86
C PHE A 94 -12.92 4.20 -3.21
N ASP A 95 -14.21 3.98 -3.41
CA ASP A 95 -14.96 4.43 -4.58
C ASP A 95 -15.98 5.51 -4.18
N GLY A 96 -15.65 6.77 -4.45
CA GLY A 96 -16.54 7.94 -4.34
C GLY A 96 -16.93 8.50 -5.71
N GLY A 97 -16.95 7.65 -6.76
CA GLY A 97 -17.24 8.07 -8.12
C GLY A 97 -16.20 9.03 -8.68
N GLU A 98 -16.64 10.08 -9.37
CA GLU A 98 -15.78 11.13 -9.93
C GLU A 98 -15.13 12.01 -8.86
N SER A 99 -15.69 12.03 -7.64
CA SER A 99 -15.18 12.88 -6.56
C SER A 99 -13.94 12.29 -5.90
N LEU A 100 -13.80 10.97 -5.89
CA LEU A 100 -12.73 10.28 -5.19
C LEU A 100 -12.54 8.86 -5.71
N GLN A 101 -11.31 8.50 -6.04
CA GLN A 101 -10.85 7.11 -6.15
C GLN A 101 -9.60 6.95 -5.30
N VAL A 102 -9.55 5.90 -4.46
CA VAL A 102 -8.36 5.56 -3.67
C VAL A 102 -8.07 4.07 -3.77
N PHE A 103 -6.81 3.74 -3.99
CA PHE A 103 -6.26 2.42 -3.69
C PHE A 103 -5.09 2.58 -2.74
N ASN A 104 -5.24 2.00 -1.54
CA ASN A 104 -4.22 2.05 -0.50
C ASN A 104 -3.87 0.62 -0.07
N SER A 105 -2.58 0.33 0.06
CA SER A 105 -2.12 -0.97 0.56
C SER A 105 -0.87 -0.79 1.41
N LEU A 106 -0.72 -1.65 2.41
CA LEU A 106 0.50 -1.70 3.23
C LEU A 106 0.87 -3.15 3.53
N TRP A 107 2.12 -3.51 3.22
CA TRP A 107 2.67 -4.84 3.43
C TRP A 107 3.65 -4.81 4.58
N TYR A 108 3.44 -5.69 5.54
CA TYR A 108 4.30 -5.88 6.71
C TYR A 108 5.01 -7.22 6.59
N PRO A 109 6.32 -7.21 6.34
CA PRO A 109 7.14 -8.42 6.43
C PRO A 109 7.00 -9.07 7.81
N ASP A 110 7.20 -10.39 7.85
CA ASP A 110 7.33 -11.13 9.10
C ASP A 110 8.38 -10.47 10.01
N PHE A 111 8.19 -10.50 11.33
CA PHE A 111 9.13 -9.88 12.26
C PHE A 111 10.53 -10.49 12.16
N ALA A 112 10.64 -11.77 11.80
CA ALA A 112 11.92 -12.44 11.63
C ALA A 112 12.66 -12.02 10.35
N LYS A 113 11.96 -11.43 9.36
CA LYS A 113 12.56 -10.84 8.14
C LYS A 113 13.21 -9.51 8.48
N VAL A 114 14.39 -9.59 9.08
CA VAL A 114 15.12 -8.40 9.51
C VAL A 114 15.63 -7.64 8.30
N ASP A 115 15.63 -6.31 8.40
CA ASP A 115 16.06 -5.39 7.34
C ASP A 115 15.11 -5.32 6.12
N ALA A 116 14.02 -6.09 6.12
CA ALA A 116 12.97 -5.99 5.11
C ALA A 116 12.17 -4.69 5.28
N PRO A 117 11.99 -3.88 4.21
CA PRO A 117 11.15 -2.69 4.25
C PRO A 117 9.66 -3.07 4.25
N LEU A 118 8.81 -2.16 4.73
CA LEU A 118 7.37 -2.21 4.45
C LEU A 118 7.14 -1.78 3.01
N LEU A 119 6.07 -2.24 2.35
CA LEU A 119 5.62 -1.66 1.08
C LEU A 119 4.39 -0.81 1.31
N GLY A 120 4.55 0.51 1.21
CA GLY A 120 3.46 1.47 1.23
C GLY A 120 2.99 1.81 -0.18
N ILE A 121 1.69 1.70 -0.42
CA ILE A 121 1.02 2.07 -1.67
C ILE A 121 -0.11 3.03 -1.33
N ASP A 122 -0.07 4.23 -1.90
CA ASP A 122 -1.10 5.25 -1.71
C ASP A 122 -1.40 5.94 -3.05
N LEU A 123 -2.48 5.50 -3.70
CA LEU A 123 -2.92 6.02 -5.00
C LEU A 123 -4.25 6.74 -4.82
N LEU A 124 -4.27 8.05 -5.04
CA LEU A 124 -5.44 8.90 -4.85
C LEU A 124 -5.71 9.75 -6.09
N CYS A 125 -6.99 9.85 -6.42
CA CYS A 125 -7.53 10.75 -7.43
C CYS A 125 -8.69 11.54 -6.82
N PHE A 126 -8.57 12.87 -6.79
CA PHE A 126 -9.52 13.76 -6.14
C PHE A 126 -10.24 14.69 -7.12
N GLY A 127 -11.55 14.76 -6.94
CA GLY A 127 -12.45 15.72 -7.58
C GLY A 127 -12.59 15.54 -9.09
N ALA A 128 -13.54 16.30 -9.66
CA ALA A 128 -13.80 16.29 -11.10
C ALA A 128 -12.57 16.71 -11.94
N GLN A 129 -11.65 17.50 -11.35
CA GLN A 129 -10.39 17.88 -12.00
C GLN A 129 -9.32 16.77 -11.96
N ARG A 130 -9.63 15.60 -11.38
CA ARG A 130 -8.76 14.42 -11.33
C ARG A 130 -7.36 14.76 -10.81
N LYS A 131 -7.29 15.42 -9.65
CA LYS A 131 -6.01 15.72 -8.99
C LYS A 131 -5.41 14.43 -8.45
N LEU A 132 -4.25 14.04 -8.98
CA LEU A 132 -3.61 12.77 -8.65
C LEU A 132 -2.54 12.96 -7.57
N LEU A 133 -2.41 11.93 -6.72
CA LEU A 133 -1.30 11.73 -5.80
C LEU A 133 -1.00 10.23 -5.79
N CYS A 134 0.14 9.83 -6.32
CA CYS A 134 0.49 8.43 -6.46
C CYS A 134 1.83 8.18 -5.78
N VAL A 135 1.84 7.31 -4.77
CA VAL A 135 3.00 6.91 -3.99
C VAL A 135 3.12 5.39 -3.96
N VAL A 136 4.30 4.86 -4.28
CA VAL A 136 4.66 3.45 -4.06
C VAL A 136 6.09 3.42 -3.52
N ASP A 137 6.29 2.84 -2.34
CA ASP A 137 7.59 2.90 -1.69
C ASP A 137 7.90 1.69 -0.80
N ALA A 138 9.16 1.24 -0.85
CA ALA A 138 9.76 0.29 0.07
C ALA A 138 10.31 1.03 1.31
N GLN A 139 9.44 1.25 2.30
CA GLN A 139 9.64 2.11 3.46
C GLN A 139 10.45 1.45 4.58
N PRO A 140 11.55 2.06 5.07
CA PRO A 140 12.35 1.49 6.16
C PRO A 140 11.64 1.65 7.52
N PRO A 141 11.19 0.58 8.22
CA PRO A 141 10.42 0.70 9.46
C PRO A 141 11.15 1.39 10.62
N GLY A 142 12.48 1.33 10.67
CA GLY A 142 13.27 2.05 11.69
C GLY A 142 13.56 3.51 11.34
N GLY A 143 13.12 3.98 10.17
CA GLY A 143 13.39 5.30 9.63
C GLY A 143 14.74 5.41 8.88
N ARG A 144 14.97 6.53 8.20
CA ARG A 144 16.14 6.74 7.32
C ARG A 144 17.49 6.58 8.00
N ASP A 145 17.62 7.04 9.24
CA ASP A 145 18.90 6.93 9.96
C ASP A 145 19.19 5.49 10.42
N SER A 146 18.14 4.70 10.66
CA SER A 146 18.27 3.26 10.82
C SER A 146 18.68 2.58 9.50
N ALA A 147 18.15 3.03 8.36
CA ALA A 147 18.49 2.49 7.05
C ALA A 147 19.97 2.72 6.68
N LYS A 148 20.59 3.81 7.19
CA LYS A 148 22.04 4.04 7.07
C LYS A 148 22.87 3.07 7.90
N SER A 149 22.35 2.60 9.03
CA SER A 149 23.07 1.75 10.00
C SER A 149 22.82 0.26 9.82
N PHE A 150 21.70 -0.14 9.20
CA PHE A 150 21.47 -1.52 8.78
C PHE A 150 22.19 -1.87 7.47
N GLY A 151 22.78 -0.88 6.80
CA GLY A 151 22.96 -0.95 5.35
C GLY A 151 21.59 -1.16 4.69
N VAL A 152 21.50 -0.95 3.39
CA VAL A 152 20.47 -1.68 2.65
C VAL A 152 21.25 -2.79 1.95
N PRO A 153 21.65 -3.88 2.64
CA PRO A 153 22.17 -5.02 1.93
C PRO A 153 20.94 -5.77 1.42
N HIS A 154 20.59 -5.50 0.16
CA HIS A 154 20.00 -6.42 -0.83
C HIS A 154 19.26 -5.60 -1.89
N ASP A 155 19.97 -5.38 -3.01
CA ASP A 155 19.46 -5.00 -4.33
C ASP A 155 18.25 -4.05 -4.42
N ALA A 156 18.26 -2.94 -3.67
CA ALA A 156 17.42 -1.79 -4.00
C ALA A 156 17.77 -1.17 -5.38
N SER A 157 18.81 -1.68 -6.06
CA SER A 157 19.20 -1.23 -7.39
C SER A 157 18.11 -1.56 -8.41
N ARG A 158 17.37 -2.66 -8.24
CA ARG A 158 16.21 -2.96 -9.07
C ARG A 158 15.08 -1.95 -8.88
N LEU A 159 14.77 -1.58 -7.63
CA LEU A 159 13.78 -0.53 -7.33
C LEU A 159 14.22 0.84 -7.87
N ALA A 160 15.50 1.18 -7.70
CA ALA A 160 16.09 2.40 -8.26
C ALA A 160 16.01 2.40 -9.79
N ALA A 161 16.36 1.30 -10.46
CA ALA A 161 16.28 1.19 -11.91
C ALA A 161 14.85 1.35 -12.44
N ILE A 162 13.84 0.83 -11.71
CA ILE A 162 12.42 1.02 -12.06
C ILE A 162 12.04 2.50 -11.95
N ARG A 163 12.45 3.19 -10.87
CA ARG A 163 12.22 4.63 -10.68
C ARG A 163 12.93 5.45 -11.76
N ASP A 164 14.21 5.20 -11.99
CA ASP A 164 15.05 5.97 -12.90
C ASP A 164 14.64 5.80 -14.36
N ALA A 165 14.02 4.66 -14.71
CA ALA A 165 13.43 4.42 -16.02
C ALA A 165 12.11 5.18 -16.26
N ALA A 166 11.51 5.77 -15.23
CA ALA A 166 10.24 6.50 -15.31
C ALA A 166 10.34 7.89 -14.66
N PRO A 167 10.89 8.89 -15.38
CA PRO A 167 11.09 10.25 -14.86
C PRO A 167 9.83 10.91 -14.28
N ASP A 168 8.65 10.62 -14.85
CA ASP A 168 7.36 11.12 -14.36
C ASP A 168 7.03 10.65 -12.93
N LEU A 169 7.67 9.58 -12.46
CA LEU A 169 7.53 8.99 -11.13
C LEU A 169 8.68 9.36 -10.19
N ALA A 170 9.62 10.21 -10.61
CA ALA A 170 10.76 10.63 -9.81
C ALA A 170 10.52 11.97 -9.08
N GLY A 171 9.27 12.38 -8.91
CA GLY A 171 8.94 13.66 -8.26
C GLY A 171 9.30 13.68 -6.78
N GLU A 172 9.31 14.87 -6.20
CA GLU A 172 9.59 15.08 -4.79
C GLU A 172 8.32 15.36 -3.98
N VAL A 173 8.22 14.76 -2.81
CA VAL A 173 7.14 15.08 -1.86
C VAL A 173 7.38 16.50 -1.36
N SER A 174 6.44 17.40 -1.61
CA SER A 174 6.55 18.78 -1.14
C SER A 174 6.59 18.81 0.40
N GLY A 175 7.52 19.56 0.99
CA GLY A 175 7.80 19.58 2.45
C GLY A 175 6.64 19.95 3.38
N ARG A 176 5.47 20.39 2.86
CA ARG A 176 4.27 20.69 3.65
C ARG A 176 3.52 19.43 4.16
N TRP A 177 3.78 18.26 3.60
CA TRP A 177 3.11 17.00 3.99
C TRP A 177 3.98 16.10 4.88
N TYR A 178 5.30 16.29 4.85
CA TYR A 178 6.27 15.51 5.61
C TYR A 178 7.42 16.43 6.00
N GLU A 179 7.24 17.20 7.08
CA GLU A 179 8.38 17.82 7.77
C GLU A 179 9.38 16.77 8.28
N ASP A 180 8.94 15.50 8.35
CA ASP A 180 9.77 14.37 8.70
C ASP A 180 9.64 13.27 7.64
N ASN A 181 10.62 13.21 6.74
CA ASN A 181 10.69 12.23 5.66
C ASN A 181 11.14 10.84 6.14
N ARG A 182 11.05 10.62 7.46
CA ARG A 182 11.59 9.50 8.25
C ARG A 182 11.44 8.15 7.59
N PHE A 183 10.26 7.84 7.06
CA PHE A 183 9.93 6.51 6.57
C PHE A 183 9.92 6.36 5.04
N PHE A 184 10.31 7.40 4.29
CA PHE A 184 10.42 7.27 2.84
C PHE A 184 11.81 6.86 2.38
N SER A 185 11.87 5.98 1.39
CA SER A 185 13.10 5.57 0.73
C SER A 185 13.49 6.52 -0.41
N PRO A 186 14.77 6.52 -0.83
CA PRO A 186 15.19 7.18 -2.07
C PRO A 186 14.62 6.55 -3.35
N GLN A 187 14.11 5.32 -3.29
CA GLN A 187 13.57 4.56 -4.43
C GLN A 187 12.06 4.72 -4.58
N MET A 188 11.43 5.61 -3.82
CA MET A 188 10.01 5.90 -3.92
C MET A 188 9.60 6.30 -5.34
N LEU A 189 8.52 5.71 -5.83
CA LEU A 189 7.77 6.20 -6.97
C LEU A 189 6.78 7.25 -6.47
N TYR A 190 6.88 8.47 -7.00
CA TYR A 190 6.01 9.58 -6.62
C TYR A 190 5.65 10.43 -7.83
N SER A 191 4.36 10.66 -8.03
CA SER A 191 3.87 11.60 -9.03
C SER A 191 2.51 12.19 -8.69
N ARG A 192 2.27 13.39 -9.22
CA ARG A 192 0.95 14.02 -9.31
C ARG A 192 0.40 14.04 -10.74
N PHE A 193 1.18 13.59 -11.72
CA PHE A 193 0.82 13.56 -13.14
C PHE A 193 0.11 14.84 -13.62
N GLU A 194 0.65 16.02 -13.29
CA GLU A 194 0.00 17.30 -13.59
C GLU A 194 -0.24 17.49 -15.09
N GLU A 195 0.68 16.98 -15.93
CA GLU A 195 0.55 17.02 -17.40
C GLU A 195 -0.07 15.72 -17.97
N ALA A 196 0.46 14.55 -17.60
CA ALA A 196 0.03 13.27 -18.17
C ALA A 196 -1.34 12.78 -17.66
N GLY A 197 -1.82 13.33 -16.55
CA GLY A 197 -3.10 12.98 -15.93
C GLY A 197 -3.29 11.48 -15.72
N ILE A 198 -4.51 11.03 -16.01
CA ILE A 198 -4.94 9.62 -15.89
C ILE A 198 -4.12 8.69 -16.79
N ASP A 199 -3.66 9.17 -17.95
CA ASP A 199 -2.87 8.34 -18.85
C ASP A 199 -1.49 8.03 -18.25
N GLY A 200 -0.94 8.94 -17.44
CA GLY A 200 0.24 8.67 -16.62
C GLY A 200 0.00 7.52 -15.62
N VAL A 201 -1.18 7.44 -15.00
CA VAL A 201 -1.55 6.33 -14.11
C VAL A 201 -1.56 5.00 -14.87
N ARG A 202 -2.19 4.98 -16.05
CA ARG A 202 -2.39 3.75 -16.83
C ARG A 202 -1.13 3.26 -17.52
N ASN A 203 -0.39 4.18 -18.13
CA ASN A 203 0.69 3.86 -19.06
C ASN A 203 2.08 3.94 -18.42
N THR A 204 2.23 4.70 -17.33
CA THR A 204 3.50 4.85 -16.62
C THR A 204 3.45 4.17 -15.25
N LEU A 205 2.53 4.59 -14.38
CA LEU A 205 2.46 4.06 -13.01
C LEU A 205 2.12 2.58 -12.97
N PHE A 206 1.12 2.11 -13.73
CA PHE A 206 0.71 0.70 -13.63
C PHE A 206 1.81 -0.29 -14.05
N PRO A 207 2.53 -0.12 -15.18
CA PRO A 207 3.70 -0.94 -15.48
C PRO A 207 4.79 -0.89 -14.41
N CYS A 208 5.14 0.30 -13.91
CA CYS A 208 6.13 0.47 -12.85
C CYS A 208 5.70 -0.18 -11.54
N PHE A 209 4.42 -0.05 -11.15
CA PHE A 209 3.85 -0.69 -9.97
C PHE A 209 4.02 -2.21 -10.01
N LYS A 210 3.70 -2.86 -11.14
CA LYS A 210 3.88 -4.31 -11.30
C LYS A 210 5.34 -4.70 -11.10
N ALA A 211 6.25 -4.01 -11.77
CA ALA A 211 7.68 -4.28 -11.65
C ALA A 211 8.22 -4.02 -10.23
N TYR A 212 7.72 -2.98 -9.57
CA TYR A 212 8.12 -2.59 -8.21
C TYR A 212 7.62 -3.60 -7.18
N LEU A 213 6.37 -4.05 -7.30
CA LEU A 213 5.80 -5.08 -6.44
C LEU A 213 6.55 -6.41 -6.60
N ASP A 214 6.84 -6.84 -7.83
CA ASP A 214 7.63 -8.04 -8.10
C ASP A 214 9.03 -7.94 -7.47
N ALA A 215 9.71 -6.80 -7.62
CA ALA A 215 11.02 -6.56 -7.02
C ALA A 215 10.97 -6.49 -5.48
N TYR A 216 9.93 -5.89 -4.91
CA TYR A 216 9.72 -5.82 -3.46
C TYR A 216 9.56 -7.22 -2.85
N VAL A 217 8.74 -8.07 -3.48
CA VAL A 217 8.56 -9.45 -3.03
C VAL A 217 9.89 -10.20 -3.00
N GLU A 218 10.69 -10.10 -4.07
CA GLU A 218 12.02 -10.70 -4.15
C GLU A 218 12.96 -10.18 -3.04
N ILE A 219 12.91 -8.89 -2.72
CA ILE A 219 13.68 -8.32 -1.61
C ILE A 219 13.29 -8.96 -0.27
N VAL A 220 12.00 -9.15 0.01
CA VAL A 220 11.53 -9.75 1.27
C VAL A 220 11.80 -11.26 1.32
N GLU A 221 11.69 -11.97 0.19
CA GLU A 221 12.07 -13.38 0.09
C GLU A 221 13.54 -13.59 0.44
N ASN A 222 14.42 -12.73 -0.07
CA ASN A 222 15.87 -12.78 0.16
C ASN A 222 16.32 -12.09 1.46
N ALA A 223 15.44 -11.35 2.14
CA ALA A 223 15.79 -10.72 3.40
C ALA A 223 16.16 -11.76 4.47
N PRO A 224 17.23 -11.50 5.25
CA PRO A 224 17.71 -12.44 6.25
C PRO A 224 16.64 -12.74 7.31
N VAL A 225 16.58 -14.01 7.72
CA VAL A 225 15.75 -14.45 8.84
C VAL A 225 16.60 -14.42 10.10
N ASN A 226 16.17 -13.66 11.11
CA ASN A 226 16.87 -13.57 12.39
C ASN A 226 15.87 -13.40 13.55
N ASP A 227 15.52 -14.51 14.19
CA ASP A 227 14.57 -14.55 15.29
C ASP A 227 14.99 -13.69 16.48
N ALA A 228 16.30 -13.62 16.77
CA ALA A 228 16.82 -12.83 17.89
C ALA A 228 16.58 -11.32 17.74
N ARG A 229 16.39 -10.85 16.51
CA ARG A 229 16.08 -9.44 16.17
C ARG A 229 14.59 -9.19 15.91
N SER A 230 13.73 -10.22 15.99
CA SER A 230 12.29 -10.08 15.72
C SER A 230 11.59 -9.07 16.64
N ALA A 231 11.96 -9.04 17.92
CA ALA A 231 11.40 -8.09 18.89
C ALA A 231 11.73 -6.63 18.51
N THR A 232 12.97 -6.36 18.08
CA THR A 232 13.38 -5.04 17.59
C THR A 232 12.65 -4.68 16.30
N ASN A 233 12.51 -5.61 15.36
CA ASN A 233 11.78 -5.37 14.13
C ASN A 233 10.29 -5.07 14.41
N ARG A 234 9.66 -5.80 15.33
CA ARG A 234 8.29 -5.53 15.80
C ARG A 234 8.16 -4.13 16.39
N ALA A 235 9.11 -3.72 17.24
CA ALA A 235 9.11 -2.37 17.80
C ALA A 235 9.24 -1.28 16.72
N ASN A 236 10.06 -1.50 15.69
CA ASN A 236 10.17 -0.57 14.55
C ASN A 236 8.86 -0.49 13.75
N GLN A 237 8.22 -1.62 13.45
CA GLN A 237 6.92 -1.63 12.76
C GLN A 237 5.82 -0.97 13.61
N ALA A 238 5.83 -1.16 14.93
CA ALA A 238 4.90 -0.48 15.85
C ALA A 238 5.14 1.04 15.89
N ALA A 239 6.40 1.47 15.93
CA ALA A 239 6.76 2.89 15.89
C ALA A 239 6.36 3.54 14.55
N TYR A 240 6.50 2.82 13.43
CA TYR A 240 5.98 3.24 12.13
C TYR A 240 4.46 3.43 12.19
N ASP A 241 3.72 2.46 12.71
CA ASP A 241 2.25 2.52 12.80
C ASP A 241 1.80 3.69 13.68
N ALA A 242 2.40 3.86 14.86
CA ALA A 242 2.08 4.96 15.76
C ALA A 242 2.32 6.34 15.13
N TRP A 243 3.48 6.52 14.48
CA TRP A 243 3.82 7.78 13.83
C TRP A 243 2.83 8.14 12.72
N ASN A 244 2.42 7.16 11.91
CA ASN A 244 1.48 7.37 10.82
C ASN A 244 0.04 7.55 11.33
N ALA A 245 -0.39 6.80 12.35
CA ALA A 245 -1.72 6.93 12.93
C ALA A 245 -1.98 8.34 13.46
N ASP A 246 -1.00 8.94 14.13
CA ASP A 246 -1.10 10.31 14.68
C ASP A 246 -1.18 11.38 13.59
N ARG A 247 -0.69 11.07 12.37
CA ARG A 247 -0.48 12.05 11.28
C ARG A 247 -1.30 11.76 10.03
N ASP A 248 -2.13 10.73 10.03
CA ASP A 248 -2.81 10.25 8.83
C ASP A 248 -3.71 11.36 8.22
N PRO A 249 -3.36 11.90 7.05
CA PRO A 249 -4.14 12.96 6.41
C PRO A 249 -5.52 12.46 5.95
N ALA A 250 -5.70 11.14 5.76
CA ALA A 250 -6.94 10.53 5.33
C ALA A 250 -8.01 10.48 6.45
N HIS A 251 -7.63 10.73 7.72
CA HIS A 251 -8.56 10.65 8.83
C HIS A 251 -9.78 11.58 8.66
N ARG A 252 -9.55 12.83 8.24
CA ARG A 252 -10.64 13.78 7.93
C ARG A 252 -11.51 13.34 6.76
N LEU A 253 -10.94 12.63 5.78
CA LEU A 253 -11.67 12.10 4.65
C LEU A 253 -12.63 11.00 5.10
N PHE A 254 -12.18 10.06 5.94
CA PHE A 254 -13.03 9.01 6.50
C PHE A 254 -14.18 9.60 7.33
N LYS A 255 -13.91 10.58 8.20
CA LYS A 255 -14.95 11.26 9.00
C LYS A 255 -16.05 11.86 8.11
N SER A 256 -15.67 12.54 7.03
CA SER A 256 -16.61 13.17 6.10
C SER A 256 -17.53 12.17 5.39
N TYR A 257 -17.06 10.95 5.15
CA TYR A 257 -17.81 9.94 4.40
C TYR A 257 -18.57 8.95 5.29
N PHE A 258 -18.00 8.55 6.43
CA PHE A 258 -18.47 7.41 7.21
C PHE A 258 -18.66 7.71 8.71
N GLY A 259 -18.37 8.94 9.15
CA GLY A 259 -18.53 9.37 10.55
C GLY A 259 -17.30 9.13 11.43
N ASP A 260 -17.32 9.73 12.62
CA ASP A 260 -16.19 9.74 13.55
C ASP A 260 -15.82 8.35 14.07
N ASP A 261 -16.80 7.59 14.57
CA ASP A 261 -16.57 6.26 15.15
C ASP A 261 -15.89 5.30 14.15
N PHE A 262 -16.34 5.35 12.89
CA PHE A 262 -15.72 4.56 11.83
C PHE A 262 -14.30 5.03 11.57
N ALA A 263 -14.09 6.34 11.42
CA ALA A 263 -12.81 6.91 11.04
C ALA A 263 -11.72 6.61 12.09
N ASP A 264 -12.03 6.82 13.37
CA ASP A 264 -11.10 6.58 14.47
C ASP A 264 -10.75 5.07 14.54
N ALA A 265 -11.75 4.19 14.50
CA ALA A 265 -11.53 2.74 14.51
C ALA A 265 -10.77 2.26 13.25
N TYR A 266 -11.04 2.84 12.09
CA TYR A 266 -10.38 2.45 10.85
C TYR A 266 -8.89 2.82 10.85
N VAL A 267 -8.52 3.99 11.36
CA VAL A 267 -7.12 4.40 11.49
C VAL A 267 -6.39 3.49 12.47
N HIS A 268 -6.94 3.30 13.68
CA HIS A 268 -6.21 2.65 14.78
C HIS A 268 -6.32 1.11 14.80
N ASP A 269 -7.45 0.54 14.38
CA ASP A 269 -7.67 -0.92 14.42
C ASP A 269 -7.34 -1.59 13.07
N TYR A 270 -7.41 -0.85 11.95
CA TYR A 270 -7.21 -1.40 10.61
C TYR A 270 -5.94 -0.90 9.91
N LEU A 271 -5.78 0.41 9.72
CA LEU A 271 -4.65 0.98 8.97
C LEU A 271 -3.33 0.83 9.73
N PHE A 272 -3.32 1.07 11.04
CA PHE A 272 -2.10 1.08 11.85
C PHE A 272 -2.29 0.24 13.11
N ALA A 273 -2.59 -1.05 12.91
CA ALA A 273 -3.00 -1.96 13.96
C ALA A 273 -1.93 -2.21 15.06
N LEU A 274 -0.64 -1.91 14.83
CA LEU A 274 0.39 -2.00 15.87
C LEU A 274 0.62 -0.69 16.63
N ALA A 275 -0.08 0.40 16.30
CA ALA A 275 0.17 1.71 16.92
C ALA A 275 0.08 1.67 18.46
N HIS A 276 -0.83 0.85 19.00
CA HIS A 276 -1.02 0.67 20.44
C HIS A 276 0.13 -0.08 21.14
N GLU A 277 1.01 -0.74 20.39
CA GLU A 277 2.18 -1.45 20.91
C GLU A 277 3.41 -0.55 21.03
N ALA A 278 3.39 0.62 20.40
CA ALA A 278 4.49 1.56 20.49
C ALA A 278 4.58 2.15 21.91
N PRO A 279 5.79 2.36 22.45
CA PRO A 279 5.94 3.12 23.68
C PRO A 279 5.38 4.55 23.47
N PRO A 280 4.84 5.20 24.53
CA PRO A 280 4.37 6.58 24.44
C PRO A 280 5.46 7.47 23.85
N SER A 281 5.12 8.32 22.88
CA SER A 281 6.05 9.29 22.33
C SER A 281 6.57 10.21 23.44
N GLU A 282 7.88 10.33 23.60
CA GLU A 282 8.51 11.24 24.58
C GLU A 282 8.25 12.74 24.27
N ASP A 283 7.70 13.06 23.09
CA ASP A 283 7.41 14.42 22.62
C ASP A 283 5.95 14.91 22.90
N ARG A 284 5.32 14.49 24.01
CA ARG A 284 4.01 15.05 24.43
C ARG A 284 4.13 16.21 25.40
#